data_AF-A0A5J5E8A1-F1
#
_entry.id   AF-A0A5J5E8A1-F1
#
_cell.length_a   1.000
_cell.length_b   1.000
_cell.length_c   1.000
_cell.angle_alpha   90.00
_cell.angle_beta   90.00
_cell.angle_gamma   90.00
#
_symmetry.space_group_name_H-M   'P 1'
#
loop_
_entity.id
_entity.type
_entity.pdbx_description
1 polymer ?
#
loop_
_entity_poly.entity_id
_entity_poly.type
_entity_poly.pdbx_seq_one_letter_code
_entity_poly.pdbx_strand_id
1 'polypeptide(L)' 'MTSNDGGHGVHFHIKRNNSYRLAKFVLTADGDVVVDSTTLDAKTTRKIQLYMRRNWNGFVQAWRSFFGNCHFDK' A
#
# COMPACT_ATOMS: atom_id res chain seq x y z
N MET A 1 2.93 22.50 14.98
CA MET A 1 2.00 21.47 14.48
C MET A 1 2.83 20.27 14.07
N THR A 2 2.83 19.20 14.87
CA THR A 2 3.51 17.94 14.56
C THR A 2 2.69 17.20 13.51
N SER A 3 3.08 17.32 12.24
CA SER A 3 2.43 16.57 11.16
C SER A 3 2.85 15.11 11.25
N ASN A 4 1.92 14.27 11.73
CA ASN A 4 1.94 12.80 11.76
C ASN A 4 3.03 12.16 10.90
N ASP A 5 4.02 11.58 11.59
CA ASP A 5 4.86 10.52 11.05
C ASP A 5 3.97 9.35 10.61
N GLY A 6 3.62 9.42 9.33
CA GLY A 6 3.72 8.32 8.39
C GLY A 6 3.32 6.95 8.89
N GLY A 7 2.02 6.64 8.90
CA GLY A 7 1.59 5.25 8.83
C GLY A 7 2.30 4.56 7.67
N HIS A 8 3.19 3.62 7.99
CA HIS A 8 4.15 3.01 7.10
C HIS A 8 3.41 2.17 6.05
N GLY A 9 3.29 2.67 4.82
CA GLY A 9 2.52 2.01 3.77
C GLY A 9 2.95 2.42 2.36
N VAL A 10 2.67 1.56 1.38
CA VAL A 10 2.92 1.85 -0.03
C VAL A 10 1.84 2.83 -0.53
N HIS A 11 2.28 4.03 -0.90
CA HIS A 11 1.41 5.11 -1.38
C HIS A 11 1.43 5.16 -2.91
N PHE A 12 0.26 4.99 -3.54
CA PHE A 12 0.12 5.14 -4.98
C PHE A 12 -0.58 6.45 -5.33
N HIS A 13 0.08 7.26 -6.16
CA HIS A 13 -0.53 8.43 -6.80
C HIS A 13 -0.94 8.04 -8.22
N ILE A 14 -2.23 8.07 -8.51
CA ILE A 14 -2.77 7.71 -9.82
C ILE A 14 -3.32 8.97 -10.48
N LYS A 15 -2.70 9.41 -11.58
CA LYS A 15 -3.22 10.51 -12.41
C LYS A 15 -3.91 9.93 -13.64
N ARG A 16 -5.22 10.17 -13.82
CA ARG A 16 -5.98 9.74 -15.00
C ARG A 16 -6.95 10.83 -15.43
N ASN A 17 -6.91 11.26 -16.69
CA ASN A 17 -7.83 12.26 -17.28
C ASN A 17 -8.01 13.53 -16.41
N ASN A 18 -6.90 14.16 -15.98
CA ASN A 18 -6.90 15.32 -15.07
C ASN A 18 -7.51 15.10 -13.68
N SER A 19 -7.92 13.88 -13.34
CA SER A 19 -8.31 13.48 -11.98
C SER A 19 -7.09 12.89 -11.26
N TYR A 20 -6.80 13.43 -10.08
CA TYR A 20 -5.90 12.82 -9.11
C TYR A 20 -6.69 11.84 -8.27
N ARG A 21 -6.28 10.57 -8.31
CA ARG A 21 -6.79 9.54 -7.42
C ARG A 21 -5.68 9.04 -6.52
N LEU A 22 -6.02 8.80 -5.27
CA LEU A 22 -5.08 8.40 -4.24
C LEU A 22 -5.56 7.06 -3.67
N ALA A 23 -4.62 6.16 -3.44
CA ALA A 23 -4.86 4.97 -2.63
C ALA A 23 -3.59 4.64 -1.86
N LYS A 24 -3.74 4.42 -0.55
CA LYS A 24 -2.67 4.00 0.35
C LYS A 24 -3.02 2.63 0.89
N PHE A 25 -2.12 1.68 0.65
CA PHE A 25 -2.22 0.31 1.12
C PHE A 25 -1.06 0.02 2.08
N VAL A 26 -1.37 -0.60 3.21
CA VAL A 26 -0.38 -0.97 4.23
C VAL A 26 -0.22 -2.48 4.19
N LEU A 27 1.00 -2.96 3.96
CA LEU A 27 1.33 -4.38 4.08
C LEU A 27 1.59 -4.67 5.55
N THR A 28 0.94 -5.67 6.11
CA THR A 28 1.10 -6.08 7.50
C THR A 28 2.00 -7.31 7.61
N ALA A 29 2.59 -7.54 8.78
CA ALA A 29 3.57 -8.61 9.01
C ALA A 29 2.99 -10.03 8.81
N ASP A 30 1.68 -10.20 9.00
CA ASP A 30 0.94 -11.46 8.89
C ASP A 30 0.57 -11.82 7.44
N GLY A 31 1.01 -11.03 6.46
CA GLY A 31 0.72 -11.28 5.05
C GLY A 31 -0.55 -10.60 4.55
N ASP A 32 -1.16 -9.72 5.35
CA ASP A 32 -2.31 -8.93 4.92
C ASP A 32 -1.90 -7.59 4.25
N VAL A 33 -2.89 -6.96 3.62
CA VAL A 33 -2.87 -5.65 2.99
C VAL A 33 -4.12 -4.91 3.43
N VAL A 34 -3.96 -3.86 4.23
CA VAL A 34 -5.04 -2.99 4.71
C VAL A 34 -5.15 -1.75 3.82
N VAL A 35 -6.36 -1.26 3.60
CA VAL A 35 -6.59 0.02 2.92
C VAL A 35 -6.59 1.11 3.97
N ASP A 36 -5.59 1.99 3.96
CA ASP A 36 -5.48 3.12 4.88
C ASP A 36 -6.36 4.30 4.41
N SER A 37 -6.25 4.66 3.12
CA SER A 37 -7.10 5.68 2.51
C SER A 37 -7.25 5.43 1.01
N THR A 38 -8.38 5.81 0.42
CA THR A 38 -8.60 5.66 -1.03
C THR A 38 -9.66 6.64 -1.55
N THR A 39 -9.46 7.15 -2.75
CA THR A 39 -10.46 7.87 -3.55
C THR A 39 -10.97 7.02 -4.73
N LEU A 40 -10.61 5.73 -4.77
CA LEU A 40 -11.06 4.78 -5.78
C LEU A 40 -12.42 4.21 -5.37
N ASP A 41 -13.19 3.71 -6.35
CA ASP A 41 -14.41 2.97 -6.03
C ASP A 41 -14.10 1.66 -5.29
N ALA A 42 -15.07 1.17 -4.52
CA ALA A 42 -14.88 0.01 -3.65
C ALA A 42 -14.47 -1.26 -4.43
N LYS A 43 -15.01 -1.47 -5.64
CA LYS A 43 -14.71 -2.64 -6.46
C LYS A 43 -13.27 -2.61 -6.96
N THR A 44 -12.80 -1.46 -7.44
CA THR A 44 -11.41 -1.27 -7.86
C THR A 44 -10.45 -1.41 -6.69
N THR A 45 -10.74 -0.76 -5.56
CA THR A 45 -9.95 -0.86 -4.32
C THR A 45 -9.78 -2.32 -3.90
N ARG A 46 -10.88 -3.08 -3.85
CA ARG A 46 -10.88 -4.49 -3.43
C ARG A 46 -10.08 -5.38 -4.38
N LYS A 47 -10.14 -5.15 -5.69
CA LYS A 47 -9.35 -5.90 -6.68
C LYS A 47 -7.84 -5.69 -6.48
N ILE A 48 -7.43 -4.44 -6.27
CA ILE A 48 -6.02 -4.10 -6.03
C ILE A 48 -5.55 -4.73 -4.72
N GLN A 49 -6.32 -4.57 -3.64
CA GLN A 49 -6.01 -5.18 -2.34
C GLN A 49 -5.81 -6.70 -2.44
N LEU A 50 -6.71 -7.40 -3.13
CA LEU A 50 -6.60 -8.85 -3.33
C LEU A 50 -5.37 -9.24 -4.16
N TYR A 51 -5.05 -8.47 -5.19
CA TYR A 51 -3.85 -8.70 -5.99
C TYR A 51 -2.59 -8.53 -5.14
N MET A 52 -2.51 -7.45 -4.36
CA MET A 52 -1.37 -7.19 -3.47
C MET A 52 -1.22 -8.30 -2.43
N ARG A 53 -2.31 -8.74 -1.79
CA ARG A 53 -2.30 -9.85 -0.82
C ARG A 53 -1.78 -11.15 -1.44
N ARG A 54 -2.20 -11.49 -2.67
CA ARG A 54 -1.71 -12.67 -3.39
C ARG A 54 -0.22 -12.61 -3.73
N ASN A 55 0.33 -11.42 -3.89
CA ASN A 55 1.73 -11.20 -4.27
C ASN A 55 2.58 -10.65 -3.12
N TRP A 56 2.08 -10.73 -1.88
CA TRP A 56 2.68 -10.09 -0.71
C TRP A 56 4.17 -10.47 -0.54
N ASN A 57 4.49 -11.77 -0.62
CA ASN A 57 5.87 -12.26 -0.52
C ASN A 57 6.79 -11.64 -1.59
N GLY A 58 6.30 -11.48 -2.81
CA GLY A 58 7.05 -10.87 -3.90
C GLY A 58 7.39 -9.41 -3.63
N PHE A 59 6.44 -8.63 -3.08
CA PHE A 59 6.69 -7.24 -2.68
C PHE A 59 7.74 -7.15 -1.57
N VAL A 60 7.65 -8.00 -0.54
CA VAL A 60 8.61 -8.00 0.57
C VAL A 60 10.00 -8.43 0.11
N GLN A 61 10.10 -9.44 -0.75
CA GLN A 61 11.38 -9.87 -1.32
C GLN A 61 12.01 -8.78 -2.20
N ALA A 62 11.21 -8.16 -3.08
CA ALA A 62 11.68 -7.06 -3.91
C ALA A 62 12.19 -5.90 -3.04
N TRP A 63 11.43 -5.50 -2.02
CA TRP A 63 11.85 -4.46 -1.10
C TRP A 63 13.17 -4.79 -0.41
N ARG A 64 13.29 -6.02 0.11
CA ARG A 64 14.53 -6.49 0.75
C ARG A 64 15.73 -6.46 -0.18
N SER A 65 15.52 -6.82 -1.44
CA SER A 65 16.57 -6.79 -2.46
C SER A 65 17.05 -5.38 -2.77
N PHE A 66 16.14 -4.41 -2.89
CA PHE A 66 16.48 -3.05 -3.28
C PHE A 66 16.92 -2.16 -2.12
N PHE A 67 16.38 -2.37 -0.92
CA PHE A 67 16.48 -1.41 0.19
C PHE A 67 16.89 -2.04 1.53
N GLY A 68 17.02 -3.37 1.61
CA GLY A 68 17.32 -4.06 2.87
C GLY A 68 16.08 -4.30 3.74
N ASN A 69 16.26 -4.39 5.06
CA ASN A 69 15.21 -4.88 5.95
C ASN A 69 13.89 -4.08 5.86
N CYS A 70 12.77 -4.80 5.94
CA CYS A 70 11.43 -4.22 6.07
C CYS A 70 11.03 -4.16 7.55
N HIS A 71 10.50 -3.03 7.99
CA HIS A 71 9.72 -2.94 9.23
C HIS A 71 8.24 -3.08 8.89
N PHE A 72 7.51 -3.84 9.69
CA PHE A 72 6.06 -3.93 9.64
C PHE A 72 5.54 -3.47 11.00
N ASP A 73 4.64 -2.50 11.02
CA ASP A 73 3.94 -2.12 12.24
C ASP A 73 3.10 -3.32 12.72
N LYS A 74 3.08 -3.53 14.03
CA LYS A 74 2.26 -4.57 14.69
C LYS A 74 0.85 -4.07 14.95
#